data_AF-A0A2T0JIA6-F1
#
_entry.id   AF-A0A2T0JIA6-F1
#
_cell.length_a   1.000
_cell.length_b   1.000
_cell.length_c   1.000
_cell.angle_alpha   90.00
_cell.angle_beta   90.00
_cell.angle_gamma   90.00
#
_symmetry.space_group_name_H-M   'P 1'
#
loop_
_entity.id
_entity.type
_entity.pdbx_description
1 polymer ?
#
loop_
_entity_poly.entity_id
_entity_poly.type
_entity_poly.pdbx_seq_one_letter_code
_entity_poly.pdbx_strand_id
1 'polypeptide(L)' 'MGTGEIRARLGYSRQWTQRIIDRDDFPAPGYVLGGRRVWLASEVEGWIRKHRPDLAKEPGEEGE' A
#
# COMPACT_ATOMS: atom_id res chain seq x y z
N MET A 1 7.74 -3.12 -3.93
CA MET A 1 6.74 -3.42 -2.88
C MET A 1 5.75 -4.44 -3.44
N GLY A 2 5.70 -5.64 -2.88
CA GLY A 2 4.73 -6.67 -3.25
C GLY A 2 3.42 -6.59 -2.45
N THR A 3 2.41 -7.38 -2.83
CA THR A 3 1.10 -7.40 -2.15
C THR A 3 1.21 -7.67 -0.64
N GLY A 4 2.18 -8.48 -0.21
CA GLY A 4 2.42 -8.77 1.21
C GLY A 4 2.92 -7.55 2.00
N GLU A 5 3.89 -6.81 1.44
CA GLU A 5 4.39 -5.56 2.03
C GLU A 5 3.30 -4.50 2.07
N ILE A 6 2.53 -4.35 0.98
CA ILE A 6 1.39 -3.41 0.91
C ILE A 6 0.35 -3.75 1.97
N ARG A 7 0.03 -5.04 2.15
CA ARG A 7 -0.89 -5.48 3.22
C ARG A 7 -0.37 -5.08 4.60
N ALA A 8 0.90 -5.36 4.90
CA ALA A 8 1.49 -5.02 6.18
C ALA A 8 1.46 -3.51 6.41
N ARG A 9 1.77 -2.73 5.37
CA ARG A 9 1.75 -1.27 5.39
C ARG A 9 0.35 -0.69 5.63
N LEU A 10 -0.68 -1.31 5.06
CA LEU A 10 -2.07 -0.87 5.18
C LEU A 10 -2.77 -1.40 6.44
N GLY A 11 -2.22 -2.42 7.11
CA GLY A 11 -2.83 -3.06 8.29
C GLY A 11 -4.12 -3.86 7.99
N TYR A 12 -4.47 -4.10 6.73
CA TYR A 12 -5.74 -4.73 6.36
C TYR A 12 -5.65 -6.26 6.17
N SER A 13 -6.83 -6.89 6.09
CA SER A 13 -6.94 -8.29 5.64
C SER A 13 -6.52 -8.44 4.18
N ARG A 14 -6.14 -9.66 3.78
CA ARG A 14 -5.72 -10.00 2.41
C ARG A 14 -6.78 -9.64 1.37
N GLN A 15 -8.05 -9.96 1.64
CA GLN A 15 -9.16 -9.70 0.70
C GLN A 15 -9.37 -8.20 0.49
N TRP A 16 -9.28 -7.41 1.56
CA TRP A 16 -9.44 -5.96 1.48
C TRP A 16 -8.25 -5.31 0.78
N THR A 17 -7.02 -5.79 1.05
CA THR A 17 -5.82 -5.36 0.32
C THR A 17 -5.97 -5.63 -1.17
N GLN A 18 -6.40 -6.83 -1.54
CA GLN A 18 -6.65 -7.21 -2.94
C GLN A 18 -7.64 -6.24 -3.60
N ARG A 19 -8.74 -5.93 -2.91
CA ARG A 19 -9.73 -4.98 -3.41
C ARG A 19 -9.17 -3.57 -3.58
N ILE A 20 -8.23 -3.11 -2.76
CA ILE A 20 -7.57 -1.81 -2.96
C ILE A 20 -6.67 -1.84 -4.19
N ILE A 21 -5.78 -2.83 -4.29
CA ILE A 21 -4.76 -2.86 -5.35
C ILE A 21 -5.35 -3.11 -6.74
N ASP A 22 -6.61 -3.52 -6.82
CA ASP A 22 -7.38 -3.66 -8.06
C ASP A 22 -8.23 -2.40 -8.38
N ARG A 23 -8.17 -1.33 -7.57
CA ARG A 23 -8.86 -0.06 -7.87
C ARG A 23 -8.09 0.73 -8.92
N ASP A 24 -8.84 1.42 -9.78
CA ASP A 24 -8.29 2.36 -10.77
C ASP A 24 -7.47 3.50 -10.14
N ASP A 25 -7.83 3.93 -8.92
CA ASP A 25 -7.11 4.99 -8.22
C ASP A 25 -5.80 4.53 -7.56
N PHE A 26 -5.56 3.22 -7.48
CA PHE A 26 -4.34 2.66 -6.90
C PHE A 26 -3.22 2.63 -7.96
N PRO A 27 -1.94 2.83 -7.57
CA PRO A 27 -0.84 2.78 -8.51
C PRO A 27 -0.80 1.50 -9.35
N ALA A 28 -0.46 1.64 -10.63
CA ALA A 28 -0.22 0.51 -11.50
C ALA A 28 1.01 -0.28 -11.03
N PRO A 29 1.04 -1.62 -11.19
CA PRO A 29 2.22 -2.42 -10.89
C PRO A 29 3.34 -2.06 -11.88
N GLY A 30 4.54 -1.80 -11.37
CA GLY A 30 5.72 -1.53 -12.20
C GLY A 30 6.28 -2.79 -12.85
N TYR A 31 6.11 -3.95 -12.20
CA TYR A 31 6.62 -5.24 -12.68
C TYR A 31 5.70 -6.40 -12.30
N VAL A 32 5.81 -7.50 -13.05
CA VAL A 32 5.22 -8.80 -12.70
C VAL A 32 6.35 -9.81 -12.61
N LEU A 33 6.60 -10.34 -11.41
CA LEU A 33 7.67 -11.30 -11.14
C LEU A 33 7.06 -12.63 -10.66
N GLY A 34 7.29 -13.71 -11.41
CA GLY A 34 6.76 -15.04 -11.05
C GLY A 34 5.24 -15.06 -10.86
N GLY A 35 4.50 -14.31 -11.68
CA GLY A 35 3.04 -14.18 -11.59
C GLY A 35 2.52 -13.26 -10.48
N ARG A 36 3.40 -12.58 -9.72
CA ARG A 36 3.03 -11.61 -8.69
C ARG A 36 3.28 -10.19 -9.16
N ARG A 37 2.32 -9.30 -8.91
CA ARG A 37 2.45 -7.86 -9.15
C ARG A 37 3.37 -7.24 -8.11
N VAL A 38 4.23 -6.34 -8.58
CA VAL A 38 5.16 -5.55 -7.76
C VAL A 38 5.02 -4.09 -8.13
N TRP A 39 4.82 -3.26 -7.11
CA TRP A 39 4.64 -1.82 -7.23
C TRP A 39 5.91 -1.06 -6.83
N LEU A 40 6.06 0.13 -7.37
CA LEU A 40 7.07 1.08 -6.91
C LEU A 40 6.69 1.57 -5.51
N ALA A 41 7.64 1.49 -4.58
CA ALA A 41 7.38 1.87 -3.18
C ALA A 41 6.98 3.35 -3.07
N SER A 42 7.64 4.24 -3.83
CA SER A 42 7.32 5.69 -3.83
C SER A 42 5.88 5.97 -4.25
N GLU A 43 5.36 5.27 -5.26
CA GLU A 43 4.00 5.47 -5.75
C GLU A 43 2.96 4.98 -4.73
N VAL A 44 3.22 3.84 -4.11
CA VAL A 44 2.35 3.30 -3.05
C VAL A 44 2.34 4.22 -1.83
N GLU A 45 3.50 4.66 -1.35
CA GLU A 45 3.57 5.57 -0.21
C GLU A 45 2.94 6.94 -0.53
N GLY A 46 3.10 7.44 -1.76
CA GLY A 46 2.41 8.65 -2.24
C GLY A 46 0.90 8.49 -2.22
N TRP A 47 0.38 7.35 -2.70
CA TRP A 47 -1.04 7.04 -2.63
C TRP A 47 -1.53 6.94 -1.17
N ILE A 48 -0.79 6.27 -0.29
CA ILE A 48 -1.15 6.14 1.13
C ILE A 48 -1.21 7.54 1.77
N ARG A 49 -0.20 8.39 1.58
CA ARG A 49 -0.21 9.77 2.09
C ARG A 49 -1.42 10.58 1.63
N LYS A 50 -1.82 10.41 0.37
CA LYS A 50 -2.94 11.14 -0.23
C LYS A 50 -4.31 10.61 0.20
N HIS A 51 -4.47 9.29 0.25
CA HIS A 51 -5.78 8.64 0.45
C HIS A 51 -6.01 8.13 1.87
N ARG A 52 -4.95 7.94 2.65
CA ARG A 52 -4.95 7.38 4.02
C ARG A 52 -3.94 8.15 4.89
N PRO A 53 -4.14 9.46 5.10
CA PRO A 53 -3.21 10.28 5.89
C PRO A 53 -3.03 9.77 7.33
N ASP A 54 -4.04 9.08 7.87
CA ASP A 54 -4.01 8.37 9.15
C ASP A 54 -2.94 7.25 9.22
N LEU A 55 -2.68 6.54 8.11
CA LEU A 55 -1.66 5.51 8.02
C LEU A 55 -0.27 6.05 7.62
N ALA A 56 -0.25 7.28 7.10
CA ALA A 56 0.96 7.96 6.68
C ALA A 56 1.76 8.54 7.86
N LYS A 57 1.10 8.76 9.01
CA LYS A 57 1.77 9.07 10.26
C LYS A 57 2.46 7.79 10.73
N GLU A 58 3.79 7.79 10.77
CA GLU A 58 4.54 6.69 11.37
C GLU A 58 4.10 6.53 12.85
N PRO A 59 4.00 5.31 13.38
CA PRO A 59 3.68 5.10 14.79
C PRO A 59 4.86 5.59 15.65
N GLY A 60 4.89 6.88 15.95
CA GLY A 60 6.00 7.51 16.65
C GLY A 60 5.76 8.93 17.17
N GLU A 61 4.53 9.45 17.11
CA GLU A 61 4.15 10.68 17.83
C GLU A 61 2.75 10.49 18.44
N GLU A 62 2.69 9.62 19.44
CA GLU A 62 1.80 9.80 20.58
C GLU A 62 2.63 10.59 21.61
N GLY A 63 2.23 11.84 21.85
CA GLY A 63 2.75 12.59 22.98
C GLY A 63 2.19 11.99 24.27
N GLU A 64 3.07 11.82 25.26
CA GLU A 64 2.98 12.31 26.64
C GLU A 64 4.16 11.77 27.46
#